data_AF-A0A3M3R1L7-F1
#
_entry.id   AF-A0A3M3R1L7-F1
#
_cell.length_a   1.000
_cell.length_b   1.000
_cell.length_c   1.000
_cell.angle_alpha   90.00
_cell.angle_beta   90.00
_cell.angle_gamma   90.00
#
_symmetry.space_group_name_H-M   'P 1'
#
loop_
_entity.id
_entity.type
_entity.pdbx_description
1 polymer ?
#
loop_
_entity_poly.entity_id
_entity_poly.type
_entity_poly.pdbx_seq_one_letter_code
_entity_poly.pdbx_strand_id
1 'polypeptide(L)'
;TNPLYTAREMRHQFQDSGAKALVYLNVFGKLVQEVLPDTAIEYLIEVKMGDMQSAAKGCLVNTIVDKVKKLVPDYQLPQAIGFKRALR
;
A
#
# COMPACT_ATOMS: atom_id res chain seq x y z
N THR A 1 -20.28 -0.83 -5.82
CA THR A 1 -19.79 0.04 -6.91
C THR A 1 -18.47 -0.52 -7.36
N ASN A 2 -18.29 -0.82 -8.64
CA ASN A 2 -17.01 -1.31 -9.17
C ASN A 2 -16.01 -0.14 -9.12
N PRO A 3 -15.15 -0.03 -8.09
CA PRO A 3 -14.31 1.13 -7.94
C PRO A 3 -13.18 0.95 -8.96
N LEU A 4 -13.11 1.85 -9.92
CA LEU A 4 -11.89 2.03 -10.69
C LEU A 4 -10.88 2.76 -9.79
N TYR A 5 -10.64 2.24 -8.56
CA TYR A 5 -10.03 2.86 -7.37
C TYR A 5 -9.41 4.22 -7.63
N THR A 6 -10.27 5.22 -7.84
CA THR A 6 -9.80 6.57 -8.06
C THR A 6 -9.42 7.16 -6.72
N ALA A 7 -8.45 8.08 -6.70
CA ALA A 7 -8.08 8.78 -5.46
C ALA A 7 -9.30 9.44 -4.79
N ARG A 8 -10.26 9.94 -5.58
CA ARG A 8 -11.51 10.52 -5.07
C ARG A 8 -12.37 9.51 -4.32
N GLU A 9 -12.57 8.32 -4.87
CA GLU A 9 -13.36 7.26 -4.23
C GLU A 9 -12.67 6.74 -2.97
N MET A 10 -11.35 6.52 -3.03
CA MET A 10 -10.57 6.09 -1.86
C MET A 10 -10.65 7.10 -0.72
N ARG A 11 -10.51 8.41 -1.01
CA ARG A 11 -10.64 9.48 -0.02
C ARG A 11 -11.99 9.41 0.69
N HIS A 12 -13.07 9.32 -0.06
CA HIS A 12 -14.42 9.27 0.51
C HIS A 12 -14.61 8.03 1.40
N GLN A 13 -14.20 6.85 0.92
CA GLN A 13 -14.31 5.61 1.68
C GLN A 13 -13.49 5.63 2.98
N PHE A 14 -12.26 6.16 2.93
CA PHE A 14 -11.42 6.25 4.11
C PHE A 14 -11.98 7.21 5.16
N GLN A 15 -12.52 8.35 4.73
CA GLN A 15 -13.19 9.29 5.63
C GLN A 15 -14.45 8.69 6.26
N ASP A 16 -15.31 8.07 5.44
CA ASP A 16 -16.58 7.48 5.91
C ASP A 16 -16.37 6.28 6.84
N SER A 17 -15.33 5.47 6.58
CA SER A 17 -15.02 4.30 7.40
C SER A 17 -14.54 4.61 8.82
N GLY A 18 -14.06 5.84 9.10
CA GLY A 18 -13.42 6.19 10.37
C GLY A 18 -12.11 5.46 10.66
N ALA A 19 -11.51 4.79 9.67
CA ALA A 19 -10.31 3.99 9.85
C ALA A 19 -9.09 4.83 10.28
N LYS A 20 -8.33 4.30 11.24
CA LYS A 20 -7.05 4.88 11.72
C LYS A 20 -5.82 4.16 11.20
N ALA A 21 -5.98 2.93 10.75
CA ALA A 21 -4.91 2.12 10.18
C ALA A 21 -5.30 1.67 8.77
N LEU A 22 -4.34 1.71 7.84
CA LEU A 22 -4.50 1.25 6.48
C LEU A 22 -3.42 0.24 6.14
N VAL A 23 -3.87 -0.96 5.74
CA VAL A 23 -3.04 -2.01 5.13
C VAL A 23 -3.23 -1.92 3.62
N TYR A 24 -2.15 -1.74 2.86
CA TYR A 24 -2.24 -1.57 1.41
C TYR A 24 -1.12 -2.30 0.67
N LEU A 25 -1.39 -2.69 -0.58
CA LEU A 25 -0.37 -3.22 -1.48
C LEU A 25 0.44 -2.07 -2.08
N ASN A 26 1.76 -2.23 -2.18
CA ASN A 26 2.67 -1.23 -2.74
C ASN A 26 2.31 -0.73 -4.16
N VAL A 27 1.62 -1.53 -4.98
CA VAL A 27 1.08 -1.12 -6.29
C VAL A 27 0.10 0.07 -6.20
N PHE A 28 -0.54 0.25 -5.03
CA PHE A 28 -1.43 1.39 -4.75
C PHE A 28 -0.72 2.52 -4.00
N GLY A 29 0.59 2.42 -3.74
CA GLY A 29 1.29 3.38 -2.86
C GLY A 29 1.19 4.84 -3.34
N LYS A 30 1.18 5.07 -4.66
CA LYS A 30 0.95 6.42 -5.21
C LYS A 30 -0.45 6.96 -4.94
N LEU A 31 -1.48 6.12 -5.05
CA LEU A 31 -2.85 6.52 -4.69
C LEU A 31 -2.97 6.76 -3.19
N VAL A 32 -2.34 5.92 -2.37
CA VAL A 32 -2.30 6.10 -0.91
C VAL A 32 -1.63 7.43 -0.56
N GLN A 33 -0.47 7.74 -1.17
CA GLN A 33 0.21 9.02 -0.97
C GLN A 33 -0.66 10.22 -1.33
N GLU A 34 -1.43 10.13 -2.42
CA GLU A 34 -2.31 11.21 -2.87
C GLU A 34 -3.48 11.44 -1.91
N VAL A 35 -4.09 10.39 -1.36
CA VAL A 35 -5.28 10.52 -0.52
C VAL A 35 -4.98 10.72 0.96
N LEU A 36 -3.80 10.28 1.43
CA LEU A 36 -3.45 10.28 2.84
C LEU A 36 -3.66 11.64 3.55
N PRO A 37 -3.26 12.80 2.98
CA PRO A 37 -3.40 14.10 3.65
C PRO A 37 -4.85 14.47 4.00
N ASP A 38 -5.82 13.90 3.28
CA ASP A 38 -7.24 14.19 3.46
C ASP A 38 -7.95 13.12 4.31
N THR A 39 -7.22 12.27 5.01
CA THR A 39 -7.80 11.15 5.77
C THR A 39 -7.38 11.19 7.23
N ALA A 40 -8.12 10.48 8.08
CA ALA A 40 -7.80 10.32 9.48
C ALA A 40 -6.82 9.17 9.75
N ILE A 41 -6.20 8.61 8.71
CA ILE A 41 -5.29 7.46 8.80
C ILE A 41 -3.98 7.89 9.44
N GLU A 42 -3.58 7.18 10.49
CA GLU A 42 -2.37 7.42 11.27
C GLU A 42 -1.33 6.32 11.07
N TYR A 43 -1.79 5.08 10.89
CA TYR A 43 -0.91 3.91 10.73
C TYR A 43 -0.95 3.39 9.29
N LEU A 44 0.22 3.34 8.67
CA LEU A 44 0.39 2.81 7.32
C LEU A 44 1.18 1.50 7.36
N ILE A 45 0.58 0.44 6.84
CA ILE A 45 1.18 -0.89 6.75
C ILE A 45 1.28 -1.26 5.28
N GLU A 46 2.50 -1.23 4.77
CA GLU A 46 2.80 -1.58 3.39
C GLU A 46 3.01 -3.09 3.25
N VAL A 47 2.25 -3.68 2.33
CA VAL A 47 2.36 -5.09 1.94
C VAL A 47 2.99 -5.17 0.55
N LYS A 48 4.02 -6.01 0.41
CA LYS A 48 4.58 -6.38 -0.89
C LYS A 48 4.12 -7.78 -1.27
N MET A 49 3.95 -8.04 -2.58
CA MET A 49 3.51 -9.33 -3.09
C MET A 49 4.36 -10.53 -2.61
N GLY A 50 5.65 -10.30 -2.33
CA GLY A 50 6.56 -11.32 -1.82
C GLY A 50 6.55 -11.51 -0.30
N ASP A 51 5.81 -10.73 0.49
CA ASP A 51 5.93 -10.74 1.96
C ASP A 51 5.45 -12.04 2.61
N MET A 52 4.49 -12.74 2.01
CA MET A 52 4.01 -14.04 2.51
C MET A 52 4.72 -15.25 1.86
N GLN A 53 5.82 -15.02 1.15
CA GLN A 53 6.63 -16.09 0.58
C GLN A 53 7.88 -16.35 1.43
N SER A 54 8.47 -17.54 1.29
CA SER A 54 9.80 -17.84 1.83
C SER A 54 10.81 -16.77 1.39
N ALA A 55 11.79 -16.41 2.23
CA ALA A 55 12.66 -15.24 2.03
C ALA A 55 13.25 -15.11 0.62
N ALA A 56 13.81 -16.19 0.07
CA ALA A 56 14.40 -16.19 -1.29
C ALA A 56 13.34 -15.93 -2.39
N LYS A 57 12.22 -16.65 -2.33
CA LYS A 57 11.10 -16.49 -3.27
C LYS A 57 10.47 -15.10 -3.16
N GLY A 58 10.35 -14.56 -1.95
CA GLY A 58 9.81 -13.22 -1.71
C GLY A 58 10.67 -12.11 -2.32
N CYS A 59 12.01 -12.21 -2.18
CA CYS A 59 12.93 -11.26 -2.80
C CYS A 59 12.82 -11.26 -4.33
N LEU A 60 12.76 -12.45 -4.94
CA LEU A 60 12.58 -12.58 -6.39
C LEU A 60 11.25 -11.98 -6.86
N VAL A 61 10.15 -12.32 -6.19
CA VAL A 61 8.81 -11.79 -6.54
C VAL A 61 8.78 -10.27 -6.44
N ASN A 62 9.32 -9.69 -5.36
CA ASN A 62 9.36 -8.25 -5.18
C ASN A 62 10.18 -7.58 -6.30
N THR A 63 11.31 -8.17 -6.69
CA THR A 63 12.16 -7.66 -7.77
C THR A 63 11.45 -7.69 -9.13
N ILE A 64 10.71 -8.75 -9.43
CA ILE A 64 9.96 -8.88 -10.68
C ILE A 64 8.83 -7.85 -10.75
N VAL A 65 8.05 -7.72 -9.69
CA VAL A 65 6.91 -6.80 -9.63
C VAL A 65 7.36 -5.35 -9.80
N ASP A 66 8.44 -4.99 -9.11
CA ASP A 66 9.02 -3.66 -9.12
C ASP A 66 9.75 -3.36 -10.43
N LYS A 67 10.77 -4.15 -10.77
CA LYS A 67 11.70 -3.83 -11.88
C LYS A 67 11.24 -4.31 -13.25
N VAL A 68 10.58 -5.46 -13.34
CA VAL A 68 10.23 -6.08 -14.62
C VAL A 68 8.85 -5.64 -15.06
N LYS A 69 7.87 -5.70 -14.15
CA LYS A 69 6.50 -5.33 -14.48
C LYS A 69 6.19 -3.85 -14.27
N LYS A 70 7.06 -3.09 -13.59
CA LYS A 70 6.89 -1.65 -13.30
C LYS A 70 5.49 -1.34 -12.73
N LEU A 71 4.95 -2.27 -11.94
CA LEU A 71 3.61 -2.15 -11.37
C LEU A 71 3.57 -1.30 -10.11
N VAL A 72 4.75 -1.00 -9.56
CA VAL A 72 4.92 -0.15 -8.39
C VAL A 72 5.28 1.23 -8.93
N PRO A 73 4.37 2.21 -8.90
CA PRO A 73 4.71 3.58 -9.25
C PRO A 73 5.67 4.15 -8.20
N ASP A 74 6.44 5.18 -8.55
CA ASP A 74 7.21 5.92 -7.57
C ASP A 74 6.28 6.69 -6.62
N TYR A 75 6.49 6.54 -5.31
CA TYR A 75 5.79 7.26 -4.24
C TYR A 75 6.69 7.38 -3.00
N GLN A 76 6.31 8.28 -2.09
CA GLN A 76 7.05 8.55 -0.85
C GLN A 76 6.11 8.51 0.35
N LEU A 77 6.26 7.47 1.18
CA LEU A 77 5.51 7.25 2.42
C LEU A 77 6.48 6.80 3.53
N PRO A 78 7.38 7.69 4.01
CA PRO A 78 8.42 7.33 4.98
C PRO A 78 7.90 6.83 6.33
N GLN A 79 6.65 7.14 6.67
CA GLN A 79 5.96 6.68 7.87
C GLN A 79 5.38 5.27 7.76
N ALA A 80 5.34 4.67 6.55
CA ALA A 80 4.80 3.34 6.37
C ALA A 80 5.74 2.27 6.94
N ILE A 81 5.19 1.31 7.69
CA ILE A 81 5.92 0.14 8.17
C ILE A 81 5.64 -1.05 7.27
N GLY A 82 6.64 -1.92 7.06
CA GLY A 82 6.45 -3.14 6.28
C GLY A 82 5.60 -4.17 7.03
N PHE A 83 4.75 -4.90 6.30
CA PHE A 83 3.80 -5.88 6.84
C PHE A 83 4.44 -6.91 7.79
N LYS A 84 5.57 -7.50 7.40
CA LYS A 84 6.29 -8.47 8.26
C LYS A 84 6.81 -7.87 9.57
N ARG A 85 7.07 -6.56 9.60
CA ARG A 85 7.46 -5.84 10.83
C ARG A 85 6.25 -5.61 11.73
N ALA A 86 5.07 -5.36 11.16
CA ALA A 86 3.83 -5.18 11.90
C ALA A 86 3.31 -6.47 12.56
N LEU A 87 3.65 -7.65 12.00
CA LEU A 87 3.26 -8.96 12.55
C LEU A 87 4.17 -9.49 13.67
N ARG A 88 5.24 -8.78 14.00
CA ARG A 88 6.20 -9.20 15.04
C ARG A 88 5.86 -8.63 16.40
#